data_AF-A0A419RTB1-F1
#
_entry.id   AF-A0A419RTB1-F1
#
_cell.length_a   1.000
_cell.length_b   1.000
_cell.length_c   1.000
_cell.angle_alpha   90.00
_cell.angle_beta   90.00
_cell.angle_gamma   90.00
#
_symmetry.space_group_name_H-M   'P 1'
#
loop_
_entity.id
_entity.type
_entity.pdbx_description
1 polymer ?
#
loop_
_entity_poly.entity_id
_entity_poly.type
_entity_poly.pdbx_seq_one_letter_code
_entity_poly.pdbx_strand_id
1 'polypeptide(L)'
;MAVPVAAQVDVSAGFEDEADTRPTLALMGTIPIYWGEADGFADLLSGESEAHWARRVLQESWRVAPLDYLSADALSPHRFLMLAQPRGFSGEENVALDDWVRAGGRLLLFADPMMTGHSHFGIGDRRRPQDVALLSPILGRWGLALQFDDTRHEGMTTGEFAGQVVPVNLPGQFVSVDGGMAQCTIAAEGLVAQCRIGDGAALIVADAAMLDVEGPHADATAALDLLLAQATGISREIESVSVDD
;
A
#
# COMPACT_ATOMS: atom_id res chain seq x y z
N MET A 1 -49.09 -50.84 -24.65
CA MET A 1 -48.30 -49.68 -25.11
C MET A 1 -48.57 -48.54 -24.14
N ALA A 2 -47.59 -48.24 -23.28
CA ALA A 2 -47.61 -47.10 -22.38
C ALA A 2 -46.20 -46.50 -22.45
N VAL A 3 -46.13 -45.21 -22.80
CA VAL A 3 -44.89 -44.44 -22.94
C VAL A 3 -44.48 -43.95 -21.54
N PRO A 4 -43.22 -44.09 -21.11
CA PRO A 4 -42.80 -43.54 -19.82
C PRO A 4 -42.52 -42.04 -19.98
N VAL A 5 -43.03 -41.26 -19.01
CA VAL A 5 -42.77 -39.83 -18.84
C VAL A 5 -41.36 -39.66 -18.28
N ALA A 6 -40.51 -38.91 -18.98
CA ALA A 6 -39.19 -38.51 -18.51
C ALA A 6 -39.33 -37.43 -17.41
N ALA A 7 -38.75 -37.69 -16.24
CA ALA A 7 -38.58 -36.69 -15.19
C ALA A 7 -37.38 -35.80 -15.58
N GLN A 8 -37.64 -34.51 -15.80
CA GLN A 8 -36.60 -33.51 -15.95
C GLN A 8 -36.03 -33.18 -14.57
N VAL A 9 -34.71 -33.38 -14.40
CA VAL A 9 -33.96 -32.87 -13.26
C VAL A 9 -33.71 -31.39 -13.52
N ASP A 10 -34.28 -30.55 -12.68
CA ASP A 10 -34.05 -29.12 -12.66
C ASP A 10 -32.64 -28.87 -12.10
N VAL A 11 -31.69 -28.52 -12.96
CA VAL A 11 -30.33 -28.15 -12.57
C VAL A 11 -30.25 -26.64 -12.52
N SER A 12 -30.91 -26.07 -11.51
CA SER A 12 -30.74 -24.66 -11.13
C SER A 12 -30.17 -24.59 -9.72
N ALA A 13 -28.97 -25.15 -9.54
CA ALA A 13 -28.08 -24.72 -8.46
C ALA A 13 -27.13 -23.70 -9.08
N GLY A 14 -27.55 -22.43 -9.07
CA GLY A 14 -26.65 -21.32 -9.30
C GLY A 14 -25.55 -21.37 -8.24
N PHE A 15 -24.31 -21.26 -8.68
CA PHE A 15 -23.17 -20.96 -7.82
C PHE A 15 -23.47 -19.60 -7.17
N GLU A 16 -23.99 -19.61 -5.95
CA GLU A 16 -23.93 -18.44 -5.09
C GLU A 16 -22.44 -18.24 -4.81
N ASP A 17 -21.84 -17.23 -5.45
CA ASP A 17 -20.52 -16.73 -5.11
C ASP A 17 -20.50 -16.52 -3.60
N GLU A 18 -19.69 -17.30 -2.89
CA GLU A 18 -19.45 -17.16 -1.47
C GLU A 18 -19.05 -15.69 -1.24
N ALA A 19 -19.92 -14.92 -0.59
CA ALA A 19 -19.77 -13.48 -0.50
C ALA A 19 -18.40 -13.16 0.10
N ASP A 20 -17.50 -12.59 -0.71
CA ASP A 20 -16.13 -12.29 -0.33
C ASP A 20 -16.10 -11.49 0.98
N THR A 21 -15.71 -12.15 2.07
CA THR A 21 -15.73 -11.61 3.43
C THR A 21 -14.49 -10.79 3.75
N ARG A 22 -13.51 -10.71 2.83
CA ARG A 22 -12.26 -10.00 3.04
C ARG A 22 -12.52 -8.51 3.26
N PRO A 23 -11.83 -7.86 4.22
CA PRO A 23 -11.89 -6.42 4.39
C PRO A 23 -11.43 -5.70 3.11
N THR A 24 -12.02 -4.54 2.85
CA THR A 24 -11.63 -3.71 1.70
C THR A 24 -10.43 -2.83 2.05
N LEU A 25 -9.37 -2.90 1.23
CA LEU A 25 -8.22 -2.02 1.32
C LEU A 25 -8.25 -1.05 0.14
N ALA A 26 -8.45 0.23 0.43
CA ALA A 26 -8.25 1.26 -0.59
C ALA A 26 -6.76 1.38 -0.91
N LEU A 27 -6.42 1.57 -2.19
CA LEU A 27 -5.04 1.65 -2.67
C LEU A 27 -4.89 2.82 -3.63
N MET A 28 -3.95 3.71 -3.34
CA MET A 28 -3.50 4.76 -4.26
C MET A 28 -1.97 4.78 -4.26
N GLY A 29 -1.36 5.08 -5.40
CA GLY A 29 0.09 5.17 -5.47
C GLY A 29 0.59 5.49 -6.87
N THR A 30 1.85 5.89 -6.97
CA THR A 30 2.52 5.97 -8.27
C THR A 30 3.16 4.63 -8.66
N ILE A 31 3.38 3.74 -7.69
CA ILE A 31 3.80 2.36 -7.94
C ILE A 31 2.61 1.60 -8.55
N PRO A 32 2.76 0.97 -9.73
CA PRO A 32 1.66 0.40 -10.50
C PRO A 32 1.20 -0.97 -9.96
N ILE A 33 0.89 -1.03 -8.66
CA ILE A 33 0.49 -2.28 -7.99
C ILE A 33 -0.78 -2.85 -8.63
N TYR A 34 -1.82 -2.03 -8.85
CA TYR A 34 -3.11 -2.53 -9.31
C TYR A 34 -3.13 -2.81 -10.82
N TRP A 35 -2.59 -1.91 -11.64
CA TRP A 35 -2.71 -1.97 -13.10
C TRP A 35 -1.49 -2.57 -13.81
N GLY A 36 -0.39 -2.84 -13.09
CA GLY A 36 0.90 -3.22 -13.69
C GLY A 36 1.52 -2.09 -14.51
N GLU A 37 2.73 -2.28 -15.02
CA GLU A 37 3.40 -1.34 -15.94
C GLU A 37 2.79 -1.40 -17.36
N ALA A 38 1.46 -1.34 -17.47
CA ALA A 38 0.81 -1.34 -18.77
C ALA A 38 1.14 -0.04 -19.51
N ASP A 39 1.82 -0.17 -20.66
CA ASP A 39 2.29 0.95 -21.48
C ASP A 39 1.15 1.61 -22.28
N GLY A 40 -0.07 1.10 -22.14
CA GLY A 40 -1.30 1.68 -22.66
C GLY A 40 -2.51 0.76 -22.49
N PHE A 41 -3.68 1.25 -22.91
CA PHE A 41 -4.94 0.47 -22.90
C PHE A 41 -4.87 -0.79 -23.77
N ALA A 42 -3.95 -0.86 -24.73
CA ALA A 42 -3.72 -2.02 -25.59
C ALA A 42 -3.04 -3.18 -24.84
N ASP A 43 -2.05 -2.90 -23.99
CA ASP A 43 -1.32 -3.92 -23.22
C ASP A 43 -2.15 -4.49 -22.05
N LEU A 44 -3.09 -3.68 -21.57
CA LEU A 44 -4.13 -4.09 -20.61
C LEU A 44 -5.14 -5.08 -21.22
N LEU A 45 -5.37 -5.00 -22.53
CA LEU A 45 -6.29 -5.88 -23.27
C LEU A 45 -5.60 -7.15 -23.80
N SER A 46 -4.29 -7.12 -24.02
CA SER A 46 -3.51 -8.30 -24.40
C SER A 46 -3.25 -9.23 -23.20
N GLY A 47 -3.38 -8.72 -21.97
CA GLY A 47 -3.10 -9.48 -20.74
C GLY A 47 -1.60 -9.71 -20.50
N GLU A 48 -0.74 -8.95 -21.19
CA GLU A 48 0.72 -9.14 -21.16
C GLU A 48 1.44 -8.32 -20.07
N SER A 49 0.75 -7.42 -19.36
CA SER A 49 1.34 -6.76 -18.19
C SER A 49 1.38 -7.75 -17.01
N GLU A 50 2.58 -8.17 -16.61
CA GLU A 50 2.74 -8.95 -15.39
C GLU A 50 2.21 -8.15 -14.19
N ALA A 51 1.28 -8.75 -13.44
CA ALA A 51 0.71 -8.11 -12.27
C ALA A 51 1.78 -8.00 -11.18
N HIS A 52 1.98 -6.78 -10.67
CA HIS A 52 2.90 -6.48 -9.59
C HIS A 52 2.76 -7.48 -8.43
N TRP A 53 3.87 -8.02 -7.93
CA TRP A 53 3.87 -9.08 -6.91
C TRP A 53 3.04 -8.70 -5.67
N ALA A 54 3.12 -7.45 -5.23
CA ALA A 54 2.35 -6.93 -4.08
C ALA A 54 0.84 -7.05 -4.28
N ARG A 55 0.32 -6.93 -5.51
CA ARG A 55 -1.12 -7.11 -5.76
C ARG A 55 -1.58 -8.49 -5.36
N ARG A 56 -0.80 -9.52 -5.72
CA ARG A 56 -1.09 -10.91 -5.38
C ARG A 56 -1.14 -11.09 -3.87
N VAL A 57 -0.11 -10.63 -3.17
CA VAL A 57 0.00 -10.68 -1.70
C VAL A 57 -1.20 -10.00 -1.03
N LEU A 58 -1.52 -8.77 -1.46
CA LEU A 58 -2.66 -8.02 -0.94
C LEU A 58 -3.98 -8.76 -1.15
N GLN A 59 -4.20 -9.31 -2.35
CA GLN A 59 -5.45 -9.98 -2.69
C GLN A 59 -5.71 -11.26 -1.89
N GLU A 60 -4.70 -11.85 -1.27
CA GLU A 60 -4.90 -13.03 -0.43
C GLU A 60 -5.71 -12.71 0.84
N SER A 61 -5.64 -11.47 1.35
CA SER A 61 -6.36 -11.06 2.58
C SER A 61 -7.29 -9.86 2.41
N TRP A 62 -7.19 -9.15 1.29
CA TRP A 62 -7.88 -7.88 1.09
C TRP A 62 -8.65 -7.87 -0.23
N ARG A 63 -9.85 -7.28 -0.19
CA ARG A 63 -10.51 -6.80 -1.40
C ARG A 63 -9.90 -5.45 -1.77
N VAL A 64 -8.93 -5.45 -2.68
CA VAL A 64 -8.21 -4.22 -3.08
C VAL A 64 -9.09 -3.33 -3.94
N ALA A 65 -9.29 -2.08 -3.52
CA ALA A 65 -10.06 -1.05 -4.23
C ALA A 65 -9.13 0.10 -4.66
N PRO A 66 -8.85 0.27 -5.96
CA PRO A 66 -7.98 1.34 -6.43
C PRO A 66 -8.66 2.71 -6.31
N LEU A 67 -7.88 3.74 -5.94
CA LEU A 67 -8.30 5.15 -5.89
C LEU A 67 -7.34 6.03 -6.68
N ASP A 68 -7.89 6.97 -7.44
CA ASP A 68 -7.11 7.94 -8.23
C ASP A 68 -7.10 9.35 -7.60
N TYR A 69 -8.00 9.61 -6.65
CA TYR A 69 -8.14 10.91 -5.98
C TYR A 69 -8.62 10.77 -4.53
N LEU A 70 -8.07 11.58 -3.61
CA LEU A 70 -8.46 11.59 -2.19
C LEU A 70 -9.49 12.68 -1.92
N SER A 71 -10.78 12.36 -2.10
CA SER A 71 -11.89 13.19 -1.64
C SER A 71 -12.58 12.58 -0.42
N ALA A 72 -13.37 13.38 0.30
CA ALA A 72 -14.21 12.87 1.39
C ALA A 72 -15.14 11.75 0.91
N ASP A 73 -15.78 11.93 -0.25
CA ASP A 73 -16.69 10.93 -0.83
C ASP A 73 -15.95 9.65 -1.21
N ALA A 74 -14.77 9.76 -1.83
CA ALA A 74 -13.95 8.61 -2.21
C ALA A 74 -13.43 7.83 -0.98
N LEU A 75 -13.11 8.52 0.11
CA LEU A 75 -12.56 7.90 1.33
C LEU A 75 -13.63 7.35 2.28
N SER A 76 -14.83 7.94 2.29
CA SER A 76 -15.91 7.58 3.21
C SER A 76 -16.31 6.09 3.25
N PRO A 77 -16.26 5.30 2.15
CA PRO A 77 -16.62 3.88 2.19
C PRO A 77 -15.51 2.99 2.76
N HIS A 78 -14.31 3.54 2.99
CA HIS A 78 -13.12 2.77 3.30
C HIS A 78 -12.64 3.02 4.73
N ARG A 79 -12.30 1.92 5.42
CA ARG A 79 -11.67 1.95 6.74
C ARG A 79 -10.14 1.93 6.66
N PHE A 80 -9.61 1.29 5.63
CA PHE A 80 -8.18 1.04 5.44
C PHE A 80 -7.72 1.62 4.12
N LEU A 81 -6.58 2.33 4.15
CA LEU A 81 -5.95 2.93 3.00
C LEU A 81 -4.46 2.58 3.00
N MET A 82 -3.96 2.10 1.86
CA MET A 82 -2.54 2.00 1.58
C MET A 82 -2.18 3.04 0.52
N LEU A 83 -1.16 3.84 0.82
CA LEU A 83 -0.56 4.81 -0.09
C LEU A 83 0.84 4.34 -0.46
N ALA A 84 1.02 3.88 -1.69
CA ALA A 84 2.29 3.37 -2.20
C ALA A 84 3.00 4.45 -3.03
N GLN A 85 3.88 5.23 -2.39
CA GLN A 85 4.58 6.36 -3.03
C GLN A 85 3.59 7.30 -3.74
N PRO A 86 2.66 7.96 -3.01
CA PRO A 86 1.70 8.85 -3.65
C PRO A 86 2.40 10.08 -4.25
N ARG A 87 1.81 10.63 -5.29
CA ARG A 87 2.16 11.98 -5.78
C ARG A 87 1.88 13.03 -4.70
N GLY A 88 2.40 14.25 -4.91
CA GLY A 88 2.00 15.41 -4.12
C GLY A 88 0.48 15.60 -4.09
N PHE A 89 -0.06 15.90 -2.91
CA PHE A 89 -1.48 16.14 -2.71
C PHE A 89 -1.84 17.59 -2.96
N SER A 90 -3.02 17.80 -3.56
CA SER A 90 -3.66 19.12 -3.55
C SER A 90 -4.06 19.52 -2.12
N GLY A 91 -4.40 20.80 -1.90
CA GLY A 91 -4.85 21.28 -0.59
C GLY A 91 -6.10 20.53 -0.09
N GLU A 92 -7.04 20.25 -0.99
CA GLU A 92 -8.26 19.49 -0.70
C GLU A 92 -7.93 18.06 -0.26
N GLU A 93 -7.04 17.37 -0.97
CA GLU A 93 -6.64 16.00 -0.62
C GLU A 93 -5.91 15.92 0.71
N ASN A 94 -5.07 16.91 1.04
CA ASN A 94 -4.42 16.98 2.35
C ASN A 94 -5.47 17.08 3.48
N VAL A 95 -6.50 17.91 3.28
CA VAL A 95 -7.59 18.07 4.26
C VAL A 95 -8.42 16.81 4.34
N ALA A 96 -8.86 16.25 3.21
CA ALA A 96 -9.67 15.04 3.16
C ALA A 96 -8.96 13.86 3.82
N LEU A 97 -7.66 13.68 3.57
CA LEU A 97 -6.87 12.63 4.22
C LEU A 97 -6.74 12.87 5.73
N ASP A 98 -6.40 14.09 6.18
CA ASP A 98 -6.29 14.37 7.62
C ASP A 98 -7.62 14.14 8.35
N ASP A 99 -8.72 14.64 7.80
CA ASP A 99 -10.05 14.52 8.39
C ASP A 99 -10.51 13.05 8.43
N TRP A 100 -10.26 12.29 7.36
CA TRP A 100 -10.57 10.87 7.31
C TRP A 100 -9.78 10.05 8.33
N VAL A 101 -8.45 10.26 8.44
CA VAL A 101 -7.65 9.59 9.48
C VAL A 101 -8.14 10.01 10.85
N ARG A 102 -8.38 11.30 11.08
CA ARG A 102 -8.88 11.82 12.37
C ARG A 102 -10.23 11.22 12.77
N ALA A 103 -11.09 10.92 11.80
CA ALA A 103 -12.38 10.25 12.01
C ALA A 103 -12.26 8.71 12.20
N GLY A 104 -11.05 8.18 12.26
CA GLY A 104 -10.79 6.77 12.53
C GLY A 104 -10.11 6.00 11.40
N GLY A 105 -9.88 6.61 10.25
CA GLY A 105 -9.17 5.97 9.14
C GLY A 105 -7.82 5.36 9.57
N ARG A 106 -7.46 4.23 8.95
CA ARG A 106 -6.21 3.52 9.21
C ARG A 106 -5.35 3.52 7.95
N LEU A 107 -4.22 4.23 8.03
CA LEU A 107 -3.34 4.49 6.91
C LEU A 107 -2.02 3.69 7.03
N LEU A 108 -1.64 3.03 5.93
CA LEU A 108 -0.25 2.64 5.66
C LEU A 108 0.29 3.53 4.53
N LEU A 109 1.37 4.26 4.78
CA LEU A 109 1.97 5.16 3.79
C LEU A 109 3.44 4.80 3.58
N PHE A 110 3.81 4.49 2.34
CA PHE A 110 5.20 4.41 1.89
C PHE A 110 5.58 5.74 1.25
N ALA A 111 6.60 6.40 1.82
CA ALA A 111 7.07 7.71 1.43
C ALA A 111 8.61 7.67 1.26
N ASP A 112 9.02 7.42 0.04
CA ASP A 112 10.41 7.39 -0.39
C ASP A 112 10.88 8.80 -0.79
N PRO A 113 11.93 9.35 -0.15
CA PRO A 113 12.48 10.65 -0.52
C PRO A 113 13.31 10.62 -1.81
N MET A 114 13.77 9.45 -2.25
CA MET A 114 14.63 9.27 -3.42
C MET A 114 14.35 7.90 -4.04
N MET A 115 13.32 7.84 -4.88
CA MET A 115 12.93 6.56 -5.48
C MET A 115 13.98 6.13 -6.52
N THR A 116 14.62 4.99 -6.28
CA THR A 116 15.76 4.46 -7.05
C THR A 116 15.37 3.46 -8.15
N GLY A 117 14.09 3.06 -8.22
CA GLY A 117 13.59 2.11 -9.21
C GLY A 117 13.76 2.62 -10.64
N HIS A 118 14.27 1.76 -11.53
CA HIS A 118 14.47 2.07 -12.94
C HIS A 118 13.14 2.10 -13.68
N SER A 119 12.50 3.26 -13.78
CA SER A 119 11.30 3.42 -14.61
C SER A 119 11.66 3.37 -16.10
N HIS A 120 10.99 2.51 -16.87
CA HIS A 120 11.09 2.49 -18.34
C HIS A 120 10.61 3.79 -19.01
N PHE A 121 9.82 4.60 -18.30
CA PHE A 121 9.33 5.89 -18.79
C PHE A 121 10.41 6.98 -18.76
N GLY A 122 10.54 7.72 -19.86
CA GLY A 122 11.47 8.85 -19.97
C GLY A 122 11.12 10.02 -19.04
N ILE A 123 12.11 10.87 -18.75
CA ILE A 123 11.95 12.08 -17.94
C ILE A 123 10.85 12.96 -18.54
N GLY A 124 9.78 13.23 -17.77
CA GLY A 124 8.63 14.02 -18.19
C GLY A 124 7.36 13.23 -18.55
N ASP A 125 7.40 11.89 -18.58
CA ASP A 125 6.21 11.06 -18.69
C ASP A 125 5.42 11.06 -17.36
N ARG A 126 4.11 11.28 -17.43
CA ARG A 126 3.21 11.32 -16.26
C ARG A 126 3.12 9.99 -15.51
N ARG A 127 3.48 8.88 -16.15
CA ARG A 127 3.47 7.53 -15.59
C ARG A 127 4.76 7.21 -14.84
N ARG A 128 5.84 7.98 -15.05
CA ARG A 128 7.07 7.85 -14.28
C ARG A 128 6.76 8.17 -12.81
N PRO A 129 7.07 7.29 -11.84
CA PRO A 129 6.85 7.61 -10.44
C PRO A 129 7.68 8.84 -10.05
N GLN A 130 7.18 9.62 -9.08
CA GLN A 130 7.82 10.88 -8.72
C GLN A 130 9.11 10.63 -7.94
N ASP A 131 10.18 11.34 -8.35
CA ASP A 131 11.52 11.19 -7.77
C ASP A 131 11.58 11.61 -6.28
N VAL A 132 10.60 12.39 -5.77
CA VAL A 132 10.49 12.81 -4.35
C VAL A 132 9.03 12.83 -3.89
N ALA A 133 8.73 12.24 -2.72
CA ALA A 133 7.42 12.36 -2.07
C ALA A 133 7.16 13.80 -1.57
N LEU A 134 6.32 14.57 -2.27
CA LEU A 134 5.89 15.93 -1.87
C LEU A 134 4.80 15.89 -0.78
N LEU A 135 5.09 15.22 0.33
CA LEU A 135 4.16 14.99 1.45
C LEU A 135 4.39 15.91 2.64
N SER A 136 5.27 16.90 2.51
CA SER A 136 5.62 17.85 3.58
C SER A 136 4.41 18.51 4.26
N PRO A 137 3.34 18.93 3.54
CA PRO A 137 2.19 19.56 4.19
C PRO A 137 1.49 18.65 5.21
N ILE A 138 1.19 17.39 4.84
CA ILE A 138 0.50 16.46 5.73
C ILE A 138 1.43 15.92 6.82
N LEU A 139 2.70 15.62 6.49
CA LEU A 139 3.68 15.17 7.47
C LEU A 139 3.95 16.25 8.53
N GLY A 140 4.15 17.50 8.11
CA GLY A 140 4.36 18.62 9.04
C GLY A 140 3.15 18.86 9.93
N ARG A 141 1.93 18.73 9.39
CA ARG A 141 0.69 18.79 10.18
C ARG A 141 0.61 17.70 11.25
N TRP A 142 1.17 16.52 10.99
CA TRP A 142 1.29 15.43 11.94
C TRP A 142 2.55 15.51 12.83
N GLY A 143 3.36 16.56 12.70
CA GLY A 143 4.57 16.75 13.52
C GLY A 143 5.76 15.93 13.05
N LEU A 144 5.81 15.59 11.77
CA LEU A 144 6.90 14.85 11.15
C LEU A 144 7.56 15.67 10.04
N ALA A 145 8.87 15.47 9.88
CA ALA A 145 9.58 15.80 8.64
C ALA A 145 10.32 14.57 8.15
N LEU A 146 10.32 14.37 6.83
CA LEU A 146 11.11 13.34 6.16
C LEU A 146 12.43 13.97 5.70
N GLN A 147 13.55 13.49 6.22
CA GLN A 147 14.89 13.90 5.84
C GLN A 147 15.51 12.86 4.92
N PHE A 148 16.44 13.31 4.08
CA PHE A 148 17.21 12.47 3.19
C PHE A 148 18.69 12.76 3.37
N ASP A 149 19.50 11.70 3.42
CA ASP A 149 20.95 11.77 3.51
C ASP A 149 21.54 11.49 2.12
N ASP A 150 21.94 12.57 1.45
CA ASP A 150 22.48 12.56 0.09
C ASP A 150 23.92 12.00 0.00
N THR A 151 24.51 11.61 1.13
CA THR A 151 25.84 10.98 1.18
C THR A 151 25.76 9.45 1.09
N ARG A 152 24.57 8.87 1.23
CA ARG A 152 24.34 7.43 1.10
C ARG A 152 24.45 6.99 -0.35
N HIS A 153 24.91 5.76 -0.54
CA HIS A 153 25.05 5.16 -1.86
C HIS A 153 23.88 4.20 -2.11
N GLU A 154 23.42 4.16 -3.35
CA GLU A 154 22.39 3.22 -3.80
C GLU A 154 22.78 1.76 -3.53
N GLY A 155 21.79 0.96 -3.18
CA GLY A 155 21.93 -0.47 -2.94
C GLY A 155 20.91 -0.96 -1.93
N MET A 156 20.32 -2.13 -2.20
CA MET A 156 19.42 -2.79 -1.27
C MET A 156 20.14 -3.10 0.05
N THR A 157 19.54 -2.63 1.13
CA THR A 157 19.93 -2.90 2.51
C THR A 157 18.68 -3.28 3.30
N THR A 158 18.80 -3.42 4.61
CA THR A 158 17.71 -3.88 5.47
C THR A 158 17.57 -2.98 6.69
N GLY A 159 16.36 -2.55 6.99
CA GLY A 159 15.95 -2.09 8.31
C GLY A 159 15.28 -3.21 9.10
N GLU A 160 15.03 -2.98 10.39
CA GLU A 160 14.25 -3.88 11.23
C GLU A 160 13.12 -3.11 11.92
N PHE A 161 11.90 -3.62 11.78
CA PHE A 161 10.74 -3.05 12.46
C PHE A 161 9.85 -4.17 13.00
N ALA A 162 9.47 -4.07 14.28
CA ALA A 162 8.64 -5.05 14.99
C ALA A 162 9.10 -6.52 14.81
N GLY A 163 10.42 -6.75 14.77
CA GLY A 163 11.04 -8.07 14.63
C GLY A 163 11.05 -8.63 13.20
N GLN A 164 10.64 -7.83 12.20
CA GLN A 164 10.68 -8.19 10.79
C GLN A 164 11.75 -7.38 10.06
N VAL A 165 12.47 -8.05 9.18
CA VAL A 165 13.38 -7.42 8.22
C VAL A 165 12.56 -6.67 7.18
N VAL A 166 12.87 -5.39 6.97
CA VAL A 166 12.25 -4.52 5.97
C VAL A 166 13.32 -4.15 4.93
N PRO A 167 13.18 -4.61 3.67
CA PRO A 167 14.11 -4.24 2.61
C PRO A 167 14.01 -2.74 2.30
N VAL A 168 15.15 -2.07 2.19
CA VAL A 168 15.20 -0.64 1.95
C VAL A 168 16.32 -0.26 0.98
N ASN A 169 16.15 0.82 0.22
CA ASN A 169 17.18 1.37 -0.65
C ASN A 169 17.15 2.89 -0.57
N LEU A 170 18.24 3.51 -0.11
CA LEU A 170 18.31 4.94 0.17
C LEU A 170 17.12 5.46 1.03
N PRO A 171 16.76 4.79 2.13
CA PRO A 171 15.61 5.20 2.93
C PRO A 171 15.84 6.60 3.51
N GLY A 172 14.75 7.36 3.59
CA GLY A 172 14.70 8.58 4.37
C GLY A 172 14.71 8.32 5.87
N GLN A 173 14.68 9.42 6.62
CA GLN A 173 14.62 9.41 8.06
C GLN A 173 13.54 10.36 8.56
N PHE A 174 12.58 9.84 9.31
CA PHE A 174 11.63 10.69 10.02
C PHE A 174 12.27 11.34 11.24
N VAL A 175 11.99 12.63 11.38
CA VAL A 175 12.28 13.40 12.60
C VAL A 175 11.01 14.08 13.08
N SER A 176 10.90 14.28 14.40
CA SER A 176 9.82 15.06 14.98
C SER A 176 10.03 16.55 14.73
N VAL A 177 8.94 17.25 14.41
CA VAL A 177 8.91 18.72 14.34
C VAL A 177 7.84 19.28 15.27
N ASP A 178 8.11 20.44 15.85
CA ASP A 178 7.20 21.11 16.76
C ASP A 178 5.92 21.59 16.06
N GLY A 179 4.82 21.69 16.82
CA GLY A 179 3.55 22.21 16.33
C GLY A 179 2.66 21.20 15.60
N GLY A 180 3.07 19.93 15.56
CA GLY A 180 2.23 18.83 15.06
C GLY A 180 0.97 18.60 15.89
N MET A 181 -0.09 18.13 15.24
CA MET A 181 -1.39 17.82 15.87
C MET A 181 -1.62 16.33 16.12
N ALA A 182 -0.59 15.50 15.88
CA ALA A 182 -0.63 14.06 16.07
C ALA A 182 0.36 13.62 17.15
N GLN A 183 0.15 12.42 17.69
CA GLN A 183 1.07 11.78 18.62
C GLN A 183 1.84 10.71 17.86
N CYS A 184 3.06 11.03 17.43
CA CYS A 184 3.89 10.14 16.65
C CYS A 184 5.04 9.53 17.48
N THR A 185 5.27 8.24 17.31
CA THR A 185 6.46 7.52 17.80
C THR A 185 7.29 7.09 16.61
N ILE A 186 8.54 7.56 16.56
CA ILE A 186 9.50 7.23 15.51
C ILE A 186 10.30 5.99 15.97
N ALA A 187 10.40 4.99 15.11
CA ALA A 187 11.03 3.70 15.36
C ALA A 187 11.99 3.34 14.20
N ALA A 188 12.72 2.22 14.36
CA ALA A 188 13.62 1.68 13.34
C ALA A 188 14.61 2.75 12.81
N GLU A 189 15.27 3.46 13.72
CA GLU A 189 16.23 4.53 13.41
C GLU A 189 15.67 5.66 12.53
N GLY A 190 14.34 5.86 12.53
CA GLY A 190 13.67 6.86 11.71
C GLY A 190 13.02 6.31 10.45
N LEU A 191 13.17 5.02 10.14
CA LEU A 191 12.53 4.39 9.00
C LEU A 191 11.00 4.36 9.14
N VAL A 192 10.46 4.22 10.35
CA VAL A 192 9.02 4.07 10.57
C VAL A 192 8.51 5.10 11.57
N ALA A 193 7.41 5.78 11.23
CA ALA A 193 6.65 6.61 12.15
C ALA A 193 5.26 6.02 12.41
N GLN A 194 4.90 5.89 13.69
CA GLN A 194 3.60 5.42 14.16
C GLN A 194 2.84 6.58 14.77
N CYS A 195 1.80 7.07 14.11
CA CYS A 195 1.06 8.26 14.52
C CYS A 195 -0.38 7.93 14.92
N ARG A 196 -0.79 8.40 16.10
CA ARG A 196 -2.20 8.51 16.49
C ARG A 196 -2.71 9.91 16.12
N ILE A 197 -3.75 9.95 15.29
CA ILE A 197 -4.32 11.18 14.72
C ILE A 197 -5.84 11.12 14.95
N GLY A 198 -6.34 11.88 15.92
CA GLY A 198 -7.74 11.76 16.36
C GLY A 198 -8.06 10.33 16.79
N ASP A 199 -9.11 9.76 16.20
CA ASP A 199 -9.58 8.40 16.47
C ASP A 199 -8.91 7.34 15.56
N GLY A 200 -8.09 7.78 14.59
CA GLY A 200 -7.39 6.90 13.65
C GLY A 200 -5.89 6.87 13.85
N ALA A 201 -5.21 6.25 12.89
CA ALA A 201 -3.77 6.06 12.95
C ALA A 201 -3.14 5.99 11.55
N ALA A 202 -1.88 6.41 11.48
CA ALA A 202 -1.03 6.27 10.32
C ALA A 202 0.26 5.54 10.70
N LEU A 203 0.60 4.49 9.96
CA LEU A 203 1.92 3.90 9.92
C LEU A 203 2.61 4.40 8.65
N ILE A 204 3.76 5.03 8.80
CA ILE A 204 4.46 5.69 7.70
C ILE A 204 5.87 5.10 7.60
N VAL A 205 6.25 4.63 6.42
CA VAL A 205 7.56 4.06 6.10
C VAL A 205 8.32 5.04 5.22
N ALA A 206 9.55 5.37 5.60
CA ALA A 206 10.41 6.35 4.95
C ALA A 206 11.09 5.81 3.68
N ASP A 207 10.49 4.82 3.04
CA ASP A 207 11.00 4.17 1.84
C ASP A 207 9.85 3.42 1.16
N ALA A 208 9.99 3.17 -0.14
CA ALA A 208 9.08 2.38 -0.95
C ALA A 208 9.81 1.33 -1.79
N ALA A 209 11.14 1.23 -1.73
CA ALA A 209 11.95 0.30 -2.54
C ALA A 209 11.54 -1.17 -2.40
N MET A 210 11.00 -1.59 -1.25
CA MET A 210 10.49 -2.96 -1.12
C MET A 210 9.33 -3.26 -2.09
N LEU A 211 8.59 -2.23 -2.52
CA LEU A 211 7.49 -2.26 -3.48
C LEU A 211 7.95 -2.06 -4.93
N ASP A 212 9.24 -2.23 -5.24
CA ASP A 212 9.72 -2.16 -6.62
C ASP A 212 9.11 -3.28 -7.50
N VAL A 213 8.91 -2.97 -8.78
CA VAL A 213 8.42 -3.86 -9.84
C VAL A 213 9.40 -5.01 -10.11
N GLU A 214 10.71 -4.77 -9.93
CA GLU A 214 11.76 -5.81 -10.09
C GLU A 214 11.80 -6.81 -8.92
N GLY A 215 10.94 -6.62 -7.92
CA GLY A 215 10.78 -7.48 -6.76
C GLY A 215 9.94 -8.76 -7.00
N PRO A 216 9.59 -9.49 -5.93
CA PRO A 216 9.88 -9.15 -4.54
C PRO A 216 11.35 -9.37 -4.20
N HIS A 217 11.96 -8.37 -3.56
CA HIS A 217 13.22 -8.57 -2.86
C HIS A 217 13.02 -9.55 -1.70
N ALA A 218 14.10 -10.18 -1.23
CA ALA A 218 14.05 -11.01 -0.02
C ALA A 218 13.34 -10.25 1.11
N ASP A 219 12.48 -10.93 1.87
CA ASP A 219 11.69 -10.39 2.99
C ASP A 219 10.58 -9.37 2.63
N ALA A 220 10.45 -8.91 1.38
CA ALA A 220 9.47 -7.88 1.00
C ALA A 220 8.00 -8.31 1.27
N THR A 221 7.65 -9.56 0.98
CA THR A 221 6.31 -10.09 1.26
C THR A 221 6.00 -10.13 2.75
N ALA A 222 6.91 -10.67 3.56
CA ALA A 222 6.73 -10.76 5.01
C ALA A 222 6.69 -9.37 5.67
N ALA A 223 7.53 -8.44 5.19
CA ALA A 223 7.50 -7.04 5.59
C ALA A 223 6.16 -6.37 5.24
N LEU A 224 5.61 -6.59 4.05
CA LEU A 224 4.34 -5.98 3.64
C LEU A 224 3.18 -6.48 4.51
N ASP A 225 3.12 -7.79 4.77
CA ASP A 225 2.11 -8.39 5.64
C ASP A 225 2.22 -7.84 7.08
N LEU A 226 3.43 -7.75 7.63
CA LEU A 226 3.65 -7.16 8.95
C LEU A 226 3.20 -5.68 8.97
N LEU A 227 3.63 -4.87 8.02
CA LEU A 227 3.32 -3.44 7.98
C LEU A 227 1.81 -3.21 7.86
N LEU A 228 1.09 -4.01 7.06
CA LEU A 228 -0.37 -3.98 7.00
C LEU A 228 -1.01 -4.38 8.33
N ALA A 229 -0.52 -5.42 8.99
CA ALA A 229 -1.03 -5.84 10.28
C ALA A 229 -0.84 -4.75 11.35
N GLN A 230 0.32 -4.09 11.37
CA GLN A 230 0.59 -2.96 12.26
C GLN A 230 -0.30 -1.75 11.95
N ALA A 231 -0.45 -1.41 10.66
CA ALA A 231 -1.26 -0.27 10.23
C ALA A 231 -2.75 -0.45 10.51
N THR A 232 -3.28 -1.67 10.31
CA THR A 232 -4.73 -1.95 10.34
C THR A 232 -5.20 -2.60 11.64
N GLY A 233 -4.30 -3.27 12.37
CA GLY A 233 -4.64 -4.14 13.51
C GLY A 233 -5.21 -5.50 13.10
N ILE A 234 -5.17 -5.85 11.80
CA ILE A 234 -5.65 -7.13 11.28
C ILE A 234 -4.43 -7.98 10.92
N SER A 235 -4.18 -9.02 11.71
CA SER A 235 -3.14 -10.00 11.39
C SER A 235 -3.71 -11.13 10.53
N ARG A 236 -2.89 -11.64 9.60
CA ARG A 236 -3.18 -12.94 8.96
C ARG A 236 -2.95 -14.03 10.00
N GLU A 237 -3.87 -14.98 10.11
CA GLU A 237 -3.52 -16.28 10.70
C GLU A 237 -2.59 -16.96 9.70
N ILE A 238 -1.29 -16.96 10.01
CA ILE A 238 -0.33 -17.72 9.23
C ILE A 238 -0.59 -19.19 9.57
N GLU A 239 -1.25 -19.92 8.67
CA GLU A 239 -1.19 -21.38 8.71
C GLU A 239 0.27 -21.78 8.55
N SER A 240 0.89 -22.17 9.66
CA SER A 240 2.21 -22.77 9.65
C SER A 240 2.12 -24.06 8.83
N VAL A 241 2.56 -24.02 7.57
CA VAL A 241 2.86 -25.24 6.83
C VAL A 241 4.08 -25.85 7.52
N SER A 242 3.82 -26.79 8.42
CA SER A 242 4.80 -27.72 8.92
C SER A 242 5.36 -28.49 7.73
N VAL A 243 6.59 -28.15 7.36
CA VAL A 243 7.42 -29.04 6.55
C VAL A 243 7.81 -30.19 7.45
N ASP A 244 7.01 -31.25 7.42
CA ASP A 244 7.39 -32.54 7.97
C ASP A 244 8.52 -33.15 7.11
N ASP A 245 9.62 -33.48 7.80
CA ASP A 245 10.85 -34.24 7.44
C ASP A 245 11.07 -34.73 5.99
#